data_AF-A0A0N5BZ83-F1
#
_entry.id   AF-A0A0N5BZ83-F1
#
_cell.length_a   1.000
_cell.length_b   1.000
_cell.length_c   1.000
_cell.angle_alpha   90.00
_cell.angle_beta   90.00
_cell.angle_gamma   90.00
#
_symmetry.space_group_name_H-M   'P 1'
#
loop_
_entity.id
_entity.type
_entity.pdbx_description
1 polymer ?
#
loop_
_entity_poly.entity_id
_entity_poly.type
_entity_poly.pdbx_seq_one_letter_code
_entity_poly.pdbx_strand_id
1 'polypeptide(L)'
;MSSILFTLLFVPFFTLDIIKNMFLMGFNNVMIYLLLFFVFLDFSSGDNVTCISGCECDTKDEVINCHNLKLTSLTLPKDSIPNFTVLRATNNDLQYLPSEDLLRSKFPQLQGVDVEGNPNFDCQSLRYYRHLTIFSDCDESGVIVPKDIETPTSDDDNECGLRCTISAKAKALSDYAKYYWEKLLEKLRRFDRENKTWNEMKDLFNNLHNAVKEIF
;
A
#
# COMPACT_ATOMS: atom_id res chain seq x y z
N MET A 1 -2.64 -22.62 42.37
CA MET A 1 -3.74 -22.61 41.38
C MET A 1 -3.08 -22.83 40.02
N SER A 2 -2.79 -24.07 39.65
CA SER A 2 -3.70 -25.07 39.03
C SER A 2 -3.93 -24.75 37.56
N SER A 3 -3.64 -25.61 36.58
CA SER A 3 -3.16 -27.00 36.63
C SER A 3 -2.46 -27.31 35.30
N ILE A 4 -1.21 -27.76 35.40
CA ILE A 4 -0.64 -28.79 34.54
C ILE A 4 -1.51 -30.05 34.74
N LEU A 5 -1.60 -30.91 33.72
CA LEU A 5 -2.13 -32.27 33.73
C LEU A 5 -3.56 -32.43 33.16
N PHE A 6 -3.65 -32.80 31.88
CA PHE A 6 -4.70 -33.71 31.43
C PHE A 6 -4.10 -34.70 30.40
N THR A 7 -3.84 -35.90 30.93
CA THR A 7 -4.03 -37.21 30.28
C THR A 7 -3.33 -37.52 28.96
N LEU A 8 -2.13 -38.09 29.13
CA LEU A 8 -1.83 -39.42 28.57
C LEU A 8 -2.97 -40.39 28.93
N LEU A 9 -3.62 -40.99 27.93
CA LEU A 9 -4.11 -42.37 27.86
C LEU A 9 -5.08 -42.50 26.68
N PHE A 10 -4.99 -43.63 25.96
CA PHE A 10 -5.72 -44.02 24.75
C PHE A 10 -5.11 -43.61 23.40
N VAL A 11 -4.02 -44.27 23.03
CA VAL A 11 -3.99 -44.96 21.73
C VAL A 11 -3.79 -46.46 22.01
N PRO A 12 -4.74 -47.32 21.62
CA PRO A 12 -4.68 -48.75 21.90
C PRO A 12 -3.69 -49.46 20.96
N PHE A 13 -2.88 -50.36 21.54
CA PHE A 13 -2.66 -51.70 21.02
C PHE A 13 -2.61 -51.87 19.48
N PHE A 14 -1.62 -51.28 18.79
CA PHE A 14 -1.28 -51.68 17.41
C PHE A 14 0.23 -51.54 17.10
N THR A 15 1.09 -51.56 18.12
CA THR A 15 2.55 -51.33 17.95
C THR A 15 3.41 -52.60 17.94
N LEU A 16 2.83 -53.79 17.83
CA LEU A 16 3.62 -55.04 17.73
C LEU A 16 3.55 -55.76 16.39
N ASP A 17 2.64 -55.39 15.47
CA ASP A 17 2.61 -55.96 14.11
C ASP A 17 3.31 -55.09 13.05
N ILE A 18 3.51 -53.80 13.29
CA ILE A 18 4.21 -52.93 12.33
C ILE A 18 5.71 -53.24 12.29
N ILE A 19 6.32 -53.56 13.44
CA ILE A 19 7.76 -53.88 13.51
C ILE A 19 8.08 -55.20 12.76
N LYS A 20 7.13 -56.13 12.70
CA LYS A 20 7.32 -57.39 11.97
C LYS A 20 7.18 -57.21 10.45
N ASN A 21 6.32 -56.30 10.00
CA ASN A 21 6.18 -55.96 8.58
C ASN A 21 7.24 -54.95 8.07
N MET A 22 7.89 -54.20 8.97
CA MET A 22 9.00 -53.31 8.62
C MET A 22 10.34 -54.04 8.38
N PHE A 23 10.39 -55.36 8.58
CA PHE A 23 11.56 -56.19 8.24
C PHE A 23 11.49 -56.79 6.83
N LEU A 24 10.37 -56.62 6.11
CA LEU A 24 10.13 -57.18 4.77
C LEU A 24 10.06 -56.15 3.65
N MET A 25 10.13 -54.85 3.96
CA MET A 25 10.27 -53.81 2.93
C MET A 25 11.73 -53.38 2.87
N GLY A 26 12.41 -53.80 1.81
CA GLY A 26 13.82 -53.50 1.57
C GLY A 26 14.16 -52.02 1.77
N PHE A 27 15.38 -51.77 2.22
CA PHE A 27 15.97 -50.46 2.57
C PHE A 27 15.62 -49.30 1.61
N ASN A 28 15.33 -49.59 0.34
CA ASN A 28 14.91 -48.60 -0.65
C ASN A 28 13.57 -47.92 -0.33
N ASN A 29 12.59 -48.65 0.23
CA ASN A 29 11.27 -48.07 0.51
C ASN A 29 11.31 -47.12 1.71
N VAL A 30 12.10 -47.43 2.74
CA VAL A 30 12.30 -46.56 3.92
C VAL A 30 12.96 -45.24 3.52
N MET A 31 13.94 -45.29 2.61
CA MET A 31 14.57 -44.08 2.05
C MET A 31 13.62 -43.24 1.20
N ILE A 32 12.72 -43.86 0.43
CA ILE A 32 11.69 -43.14 -0.34
C ILE A 32 10.70 -42.41 0.57
N TYR A 33 10.24 -43.03 1.66
CA TYR A 33 9.36 -42.37 2.63
C TYR A 33 10.07 -41.23 3.38
N LEU A 34 11.36 -41.38 3.69
CA LEU A 34 12.18 -40.30 4.26
C LEU A 34 12.36 -39.14 3.28
N LEU A 35 12.62 -39.42 2.00
CA LEU A 35 12.73 -38.39 0.96
C LEU A 35 11.40 -37.67 0.72
N LEU A 36 10.27 -38.39 0.72
CA LEU A 36 8.94 -37.78 0.62
C LEU A 36 8.64 -36.87 1.83
N PHE A 37 9.09 -37.24 3.04
CA PHE A 37 8.95 -36.39 4.23
C PHE A 37 9.73 -35.07 4.11
N PHE A 38 10.91 -35.07 3.47
CA PHE A 38 11.68 -33.85 3.21
C PHE A 38 11.05 -32.94 2.14
N VAL A 39 10.30 -33.48 1.17
CA VAL A 39 9.61 -32.68 0.14
C VAL A 39 8.43 -31.89 0.71
N PHE A 40 7.84 -32.30 1.84
CA PHE A 40 6.78 -31.55 2.52
C PHE A 40 7.29 -30.57 3.58
N LEU A 41 8.61 -30.49 3.78
CA LEU A 41 9.23 -29.43 4.59
C LEU A 41 9.53 -28.22 3.69
N ASP A 42 8.52 -27.77 2.95
CA ASP A 42 8.49 -26.38 2.48
C ASP A 42 8.35 -25.53 3.74
N PHE A 43 9.51 -25.12 4.25
CA PHE A 43 9.66 -24.16 5.30
C PHE A 43 9.08 -22.85 4.76
N SER A 44 7.78 -22.68 4.97
CA SER A 44 7.12 -21.39 4.94
C SER A 44 7.72 -20.59 6.08
N SER A 45 8.92 -20.04 5.84
CA SER A 45 9.47 -18.93 6.61
C SER A 45 8.60 -17.73 6.25
N GLY A 46 7.40 -17.71 6.83
CA GLY A 46 6.70 -16.47 7.06
C GLY A 46 7.59 -15.71 8.02
N ASP A 47 8.53 -14.93 7.47
CA ASP A 47 9.12 -13.83 8.22
C ASP A 47 7.93 -13.02 8.69
N ASN A 48 7.59 -13.15 9.97
CA ASN A 48 6.63 -12.28 10.63
C ASN A 48 7.31 -10.91 10.76
N VAL A 49 7.58 -10.26 9.62
CA VAL A 49 7.91 -8.85 9.55
C VAL A 49 6.74 -8.17 10.23
N THR A 50 7.00 -7.66 11.43
CA THR A 50 5.99 -6.98 12.24
C THR A 50 5.77 -5.63 11.59
N CYS A 51 4.92 -5.61 10.56
CA CYS A 51 4.47 -4.43 9.84
C CYS A 51 3.88 -3.40 10.81
N ILE A 52 3.64 -2.17 10.33
CA ILE A 52 2.85 -1.18 11.09
C ILE A 52 1.52 -1.83 11.49
N SER A 53 1.12 -1.65 12.75
CA SER A 53 -0.08 -2.30 13.28
C SER A 53 -1.32 -1.86 12.51
N GLY A 54 -2.06 -2.84 11.97
CA GLY A 54 -3.27 -2.61 11.18
C GLY A 54 -3.02 -2.35 9.69
N CYS A 55 -1.76 -2.18 9.26
CA CYS A 55 -1.40 -1.96 7.87
C CYS A 55 -1.00 -3.26 7.17
N GLU A 56 -1.05 -3.23 5.84
CA GLU A 56 -0.60 -4.29 4.95
C GLU A 56 0.75 -3.90 4.34
N CYS A 57 1.78 -4.72 4.55
CA CYS A 57 3.11 -4.52 3.97
C CYS A 57 3.25 -5.38 2.72
N ASP A 58 3.18 -4.76 1.54
CA ASP A 58 3.44 -5.42 0.26
C ASP A 58 4.93 -5.40 -0.04
N THR A 59 5.58 -6.54 0.11
CA THR A 59 7.02 -6.70 -0.12
C THR A 59 7.39 -6.76 -1.60
N LYS A 60 6.44 -7.00 -2.51
CA LYS A 60 6.68 -7.02 -3.96
C LYS A 60 6.71 -5.61 -4.52
N ASP A 61 5.74 -4.82 -4.09
CA ASP A 61 5.60 -3.43 -4.52
C ASP A 61 6.39 -2.46 -3.63
N GLU A 62 7.01 -2.96 -2.55
CA GLU A 62 7.78 -2.18 -1.56
C GLU A 62 6.95 -1.06 -0.91
N VAL A 63 5.64 -1.32 -0.71
CA VAL A 63 4.65 -0.35 -0.24
C VAL A 63 4.02 -0.80 1.08
N ILE A 64 3.90 0.12 2.02
CA ILE A 64 3.11 -0.07 3.25
C ILE A 64 1.74 0.58 3.07
N ASN A 65 0.68 -0.21 3.07
CA ASN A 65 -0.70 0.22 2.87
C ASN A 65 -1.44 0.36 4.21
N CYS A 66 -1.72 1.59 4.61
CA CYS A 66 -2.44 1.99 5.82
C CYS A 66 -3.73 2.79 5.50
N HIS A 67 -4.36 2.54 4.35
CA HIS A 67 -5.47 3.34 3.85
C HIS A 67 -6.82 2.96 4.49
N ASN A 68 -7.72 3.93 4.71
CA ASN A 68 -9.09 3.72 5.23
C ASN A 68 -9.18 3.02 6.60
N LEU A 69 -8.18 3.18 7.47
CA LEU A 69 -8.10 2.51 8.76
C LEU A 69 -8.62 3.37 9.93
N LYS A 70 -9.07 4.60 9.66
CA LYS A 70 -9.49 5.60 10.66
C LYS A 70 -8.39 5.91 11.67
N LEU A 71 -7.14 5.92 11.20
CA LEU A 71 -5.99 6.20 12.04
C LEU A 71 -5.97 7.68 12.44
N THR A 72 -5.75 7.97 13.71
CA THR A 72 -5.43 9.31 14.21
C THR A 72 -3.93 9.50 14.42
N SER A 73 -3.17 8.40 14.47
CA SER A 73 -1.71 8.37 14.54
C SER A 73 -1.16 7.06 13.96
N LEU A 74 0.12 7.07 13.57
CA LEU A 74 0.82 5.87 13.11
C LEU A 74 1.51 5.15 14.29
N THR A 75 1.12 3.91 14.55
CA THR A 75 1.80 3.05 15.53
C THR A 75 3.00 2.38 14.89
N LEU A 76 4.16 3.04 14.97
CA LEU A 76 5.39 2.57 14.36
C LEU A 76 5.88 1.24 14.97
N PRO A 77 6.51 0.36 14.16
CA PRO A 77 7.08 -0.88 14.64
C PRO A 77 8.22 -0.64 15.63
N LYS A 78 8.43 -1.61 16.51
CA LYS A 78 9.55 -1.56 17.45
C LYS A 78 10.89 -1.62 16.72
N ASP A 79 10.99 -2.52 15.75
CA ASP A 79 12.20 -2.75 14.97
C ASP A 79 12.14 -2.01 13.62
N SER A 80 13.32 -1.81 13.03
CA SER A 80 13.43 -1.23 11.69
C SER A 80 13.02 -2.27 10.64
N ILE A 81 12.23 -1.84 9.65
CA ILE A 81 11.78 -2.67 8.53
C ILE A 81 12.41 -2.13 7.23
N PRO A 82 13.31 -2.90 6.59
CA PRO A 82 13.93 -2.50 5.32
C PRO A 82 12.99 -2.75 4.13
N ASN A 83 13.39 -2.28 2.94
CA ASN A 83 12.77 -2.60 1.65
C ASN A 83 11.34 -2.06 1.44
N PHE A 84 11.00 -0.96 2.12
CA PHE A 84 9.78 -0.21 1.83
C PHE A 84 10.15 1.21 1.43
N THR A 85 9.67 1.64 0.27
CA THR A 85 9.98 2.94 -0.33
C THR A 85 8.81 3.91 -0.20
N VAL A 86 7.58 3.41 -0.04
CA VAL A 86 6.38 4.24 0.06
C VAL A 86 5.50 3.80 1.24
N LEU A 87 5.02 4.77 2.01
CA LEU A 87 3.98 4.59 3.03
C LEU A 87 2.69 5.28 2.58
N ARG A 88 1.62 4.52 2.37
CA ARG A 88 0.30 5.01 1.95
C ARG A 88 -0.65 5.06 3.14
N ALA A 89 -0.83 6.24 3.72
CA ALA A 89 -1.68 6.48 4.88
C ALA A 89 -2.91 7.34 4.53
N THR A 90 -3.51 7.06 3.36
CA THR A 90 -4.61 7.84 2.80
C THR A 90 -5.95 7.60 3.48
N ASN A 91 -6.85 8.59 3.42
CA ASN A 91 -8.23 8.50 3.92
C ASN A 91 -8.32 8.06 5.40
N ASN A 92 -7.55 8.72 6.25
CA ASN A 92 -7.57 8.55 7.71
C ASN A 92 -7.94 9.89 8.39
N ASP A 93 -7.63 10.03 9.68
CA ASP A 93 -7.80 11.28 10.43
C ASP A 93 -6.46 11.68 11.11
N LEU A 94 -5.37 11.51 10.37
CA LEU A 94 -4.03 11.86 10.83
C LEU A 94 -3.90 13.38 10.91
N GLN A 95 -3.51 13.90 12.06
CA GLN A 95 -3.19 15.33 12.22
C GLN A 95 -1.72 15.62 11.95
N TYR A 96 -0.84 14.64 12.22
CA TYR A 96 0.60 14.79 12.06
C TYR A 96 1.22 13.44 11.71
N LEU A 97 2.31 13.50 10.95
CA LEU A 97 3.22 12.38 10.80
C LEU A 97 4.25 12.41 11.93
N PRO A 98 4.84 11.26 12.29
CA PRO A 98 6.06 11.23 13.09
C PRO A 98 7.18 12.04 12.40
N SER A 99 8.18 12.48 13.16
CA SER A 99 9.32 13.23 12.59
C SER A 99 10.04 12.44 11.49
N GLU A 100 10.60 13.13 10.50
CA GLU A 100 11.37 12.53 9.41
C GLU A 100 12.46 11.56 9.89
N ASP A 101 13.24 11.95 10.90
CA ASP A 101 14.30 11.11 11.46
C ASP A 101 13.76 9.80 12.05
N LEU A 102 12.61 9.87 12.74
CA LEU A 102 11.96 8.69 13.30
C LEU A 102 11.42 7.78 12.20
N LEU A 103 10.75 8.34 11.17
CA LEU A 103 10.28 7.57 10.03
C LEU A 103 11.44 6.85 9.32
N ARG A 104 12.54 7.56 9.05
CA ARG A 104 13.73 6.98 8.41
C ARG A 104 14.45 5.97 9.29
N SER A 105 14.41 6.12 10.62
CA SER A 105 14.98 5.12 11.53
C SER A 105 14.20 3.80 11.52
N LYS A 106 12.90 3.84 11.21
CA LYS A 106 12.03 2.67 11.11
C LYS A 106 11.96 2.11 9.70
N PHE A 107 12.05 2.96 8.69
CA PHE A 107 11.97 2.62 7.29
C PHE A 107 13.13 3.29 6.55
N PRO A 108 14.34 2.69 6.56
CA PRO A 108 15.56 3.35 6.06
C PRO A 108 15.55 3.71 4.58
N GLN A 109 14.74 3.00 3.78
CA GLN A 109 14.60 3.19 2.34
C GLN A 109 13.35 4.00 1.95
N LEU A 110 12.59 4.50 2.94
CA LEU A 110 11.40 5.29 2.70
C LEU A 110 11.77 6.56 1.93
N GLN A 111 11.06 6.81 0.83
CA GLN A 111 11.22 7.97 -0.04
C GLN A 111 9.97 8.84 -0.05
N GLY A 112 8.80 8.22 0.10
CA GLY A 112 7.52 8.91 0.00
C GLY A 112 6.53 8.50 1.09
N VAL A 113 5.73 9.46 1.55
CA VAL A 113 4.55 9.22 2.39
C VAL A 113 3.36 9.90 1.76
N ASP A 114 2.30 9.14 1.52
CA ASP A 114 1.03 9.63 1.01
C ASP A 114 0.02 9.77 2.15
N VAL A 115 -0.38 10.99 2.44
CA VAL A 115 -1.36 11.38 3.47
C VAL A 115 -2.58 12.08 2.88
N GLU A 116 -2.85 11.92 1.58
CA GLU A 116 -4.08 12.45 0.98
C GLU A 116 -5.34 11.88 1.67
N GLY A 117 -6.40 12.69 1.74
CA GLY A 117 -7.68 12.33 2.36
C GLY A 117 -7.70 12.41 3.89
N ASN A 118 -6.71 13.06 4.52
CA ASN A 118 -6.70 13.32 5.97
C ASN A 118 -7.20 14.76 6.24
N PRO A 119 -8.46 14.97 6.64
CA PRO A 119 -9.10 16.29 6.65
C PRO A 119 -8.60 17.24 7.75
N ASN A 120 -7.92 16.71 8.77
CA ASN A 120 -7.37 17.48 9.88
C ASN A 120 -5.84 17.50 9.87
N PHE A 121 -5.21 17.14 8.74
CA PHE A 121 -3.75 17.10 8.63
C PHE A 121 -3.13 18.50 8.73
N ASP A 122 -2.10 18.64 9.58
CA ASP A 122 -1.37 19.89 9.74
C ASP A 122 -0.42 20.13 8.56
N CYS A 123 -0.90 20.89 7.57
CA CYS A 123 -0.09 21.29 6.41
C CYS A 123 1.16 22.11 6.78
N GLN A 124 1.18 22.79 7.92
CA GLN A 124 2.37 23.55 8.35
C GLN A 124 3.51 22.62 8.77
N SER A 125 3.21 21.36 9.10
CA SER A 125 4.21 20.35 9.45
C SER A 125 5.08 19.93 8.24
N LEU A 126 4.58 20.11 7.01
CA LEU A 126 5.24 19.65 5.78
C LEU A 126 6.66 20.22 5.60
N ARG A 127 6.90 21.45 6.07
CA ARG A 127 8.22 22.12 5.99
C ARG A 127 9.34 21.42 6.77
N TYR A 128 8.99 20.48 7.65
CA TYR A 128 9.95 19.73 8.47
C TYR A 128 10.40 18.41 7.82
N TYR A 129 9.81 18.02 6.68
CA TYR A 129 10.21 16.86 5.90
C TYR A 129 11.03 17.33 4.70
N ARG A 130 12.35 17.14 4.75
CA ARG A 130 13.26 17.67 3.73
C ARG A 130 13.68 16.64 2.69
N HIS A 131 13.70 15.38 3.07
CA HIS A 131 14.21 14.26 2.28
C HIS A 131 13.09 13.30 1.86
N LEU A 132 12.04 13.19 2.68
CA LEU A 132 10.83 12.46 2.36
C LEU A 132 9.88 13.33 1.55
N THR A 133 9.44 12.81 0.42
CA THR A 133 8.37 13.43 -0.36
C THR A 133 7.03 13.14 0.31
N ILE A 134 6.32 14.18 0.74
CA ILE A 134 4.99 14.02 1.35
C ILE A 134 3.92 14.40 0.34
N PHE A 135 3.10 13.44 -0.07
CA PHE A 135 1.91 13.68 -0.89
C PHE A 135 0.74 14.02 0.04
N SER A 136 0.16 15.20 -0.13
CA SER A 136 -0.94 15.69 0.71
C SER A 136 -1.90 16.57 -0.12
N ASP A 137 -3.10 16.79 0.39
CA ASP A 137 -4.10 17.70 -0.20
C ASP A 137 -3.86 19.17 0.16
N CYS A 138 -2.72 19.49 0.77
CA CYS A 138 -2.35 20.84 1.17
C CYS A 138 -1.99 21.69 -0.06
N ASP A 139 -2.50 22.92 -0.09
CA ASP A 139 -2.11 23.94 -1.06
C ASP A 139 -0.87 24.74 -0.63
N GLU A 140 -0.48 25.74 -1.44
CA GLU A 140 0.65 26.63 -1.15
C GLU A 140 0.42 27.52 0.09
N SER A 141 -0.83 27.71 0.51
CA SER A 141 -1.19 28.46 1.71
C SER A 141 -1.20 27.60 2.98
N GLY A 142 -1.02 26.28 2.82
CA GLY A 142 -1.05 25.31 3.91
C GLY A 142 -2.47 25.04 4.40
N VAL A 143 -3.45 25.07 3.49
CA VAL A 143 -4.84 24.69 3.74
C VAL A 143 -5.17 23.43 2.94
N ILE A 144 -5.96 22.53 3.53
CA ILE A 144 -6.46 21.34 2.84
C ILE A 144 -7.50 21.78 1.83
N VAL A 145 -7.30 21.44 0.57
CA VAL A 145 -8.27 21.68 -0.48
C VAL A 145 -9.22 20.47 -0.55
N PRO A 146 -10.52 20.63 -0.27
CA PRO A 146 -11.48 19.57 -0.48
C PRO A 146 -11.42 19.11 -1.93
N LYS A 147 -11.23 17.81 -2.15
CA LYS A 147 -11.45 17.19 -3.45
C LYS A 147 -12.97 17.13 -3.65
N ASP A 148 -13.56 18.22 -4.13
CA ASP A 148 -14.94 18.26 -4.62
C ASP A 148 -15.01 17.48 -5.95
N ILE A 149 -14.79 16.18 -5.88
CA ILE A 149 -15.08 15.25 -6.96
C ILE A 149 -16.22 14.40 -6.45
N GLU A 150 -17.44 14.89 -6.65
CA GLU A 150 -18.61 14.05 -6.62
C GLU A 150 -18.40 12.95 -7.66
N THR A 151 -18.02 11.77 -7.18
CA THR A 151 -18.06 10.57 -8.03
C THR A 151 -19.54 10.37 -8.31
N PRO A 152 -20.00 10.37 -9.58
CA PRO A 152 -21.42 10.22 -9.85
C PRO A 152 -21.84 8.83 -9.38
N THR A 153 -22.44 8.77 -8.19
CA THR A 153 -23.09 7.57 -7.67
C THR A 153 -24.19 7.22 -8.64
N SER A 154 -24.07 6.07 -9.28
CA SER A 154 -25.20 5.42 -9.93
C SER A 154 -26.26 5.25 -8.86
N ASP A 155 -27.33 6.01 -8.93
CA ASP A 155 -28.67 5.67 -8.47
C ASP A 155 -29.54 6.92 -8.62
N ASP A 156 -29.89 7.25 -9.86
CA ASP A 156 -31.14 7.95 -10.13
C ASP A 156 -31.63 7.53 -11.52
N ASP A 157 -32.30 6.39 -11.53
CA ASP A 157 -33.23 6.00 -12.57
C ASP A 157 -34.39 6.99 -12.53
N ASN A 158 -34.32 8.09 -13.28
CA ASN A 158 -35.50 8.78 -13.80
C ASN A 158 -35.15 9.63 -15.04
N GLU A 159 -35.70 9.18 -16.19
CA GLU A 159 -36.06 10.01 -17.34
C GLU A 159 -34.95 10.63 -18.21
N CYS A 160 -33.85 9.91 -18.46
CA CYS A 160 -33.07 10.16 -19.68
C CYS A 160 -32.43 8.85 -20.16
N GLY A 161 -32.76 8.42 -21.39
CA GLY A 161 -32.33 7.13 -21.91
C GLY A 161 -30.80 6.96 -21.97
N LEU A 162 -30.33 5.73 -22.20
CA LEU A 162 -28.92 5.30 -22.24
C LEU A 162 -27.94 6.32 -22.86
N ARG A 163 -28.35 7.04 -23.90
CA ARG A 163 -27.52 8.08 -24.56
C ARG A 163 -27.22 9.28 -23.67
N CYS A 164 -28.15 9.72 -22.82
CA CYS A 164 -27.93 10.80 -21.85
C CYS A 164 -27.03 10.35 -20.72
N THR A 165 -27.23 9.13 -20.23
CA THR A 165 -26.38 8.55 -19.21
C THR A 165 -24.95 8.41 -19.73
N ILE A 166 -24.77 7.97 -20.98
CA ILE A 166 -23.46 7.90 -21.62
C ILE A 166 -22.87 9.29 -21.84
N SER A 167 -23.64 10.28 -22.29
CA SER A 167 -23.11 11.63 -22.52
C SER A 167 -22.78 12.38 -21.22
N ALA A 168 -23.59 12.24 -20.18
CA ALA A 168 -23.32 12.78 -18.85
C ALA A 168 -22.10 12.11 -18.20
N LYS A 169 -21.97 10.78 -18.32
CA LYS A 169 -20.78 10.05 -17.84
C LYS A 169 -19.53 10.37 -18.64
N ALA A 170 -19.63 10.53 -19.96
CA ALA A 170 -18.52 10.97 -20.80
C ALA A 170 -18.09 12.39 -20.46
N LYS A 171 -19.05 13.28 -20.15
CA LYS A 171 -18.77 14.63 -19.68
C LYS A 171 -18.08 14.62 -18.31
N ALA A 172 -18.61 13.88 -17.35
CA ALA A 172 -17.98 13.73 -16.02
C ALA A 172 -16.56 13.15 -16.12
N LEU A 173 -16.34 12.14 -16.98
CA LEU A 173 -15.02 11.59 -17.24
C LEU A 173 -14.10 12.62 -17.91
N SER A 174 -14.61 13.42 -18.85
CA SER A 174 -13.86 14.50 -19.48
C SER A 174 -13.49 15.60 -18.48
N ASP A 175 -14.41 15.99 -17.61
CA ASP A 175 -14.19 17.00 -16.58
C ASP A 175 -13.17 16.51 -15.55
N TYR A 176 -13.26 15.22 -15.16
CA TYR A 176 -12.25 14.54 -14.36
C TYR A 176 -10.88 14.54 -15.06
N ALA A 177 -10.82 14.11 -16.32
CA ALA A 177 -9.57 14.09 -17.08
C ALA A 177 -8.95 15.50 -17.19
N LYS A 178 -9.76 16.54 -17.42
CA LYS A 178 -9.32 17.94 -17.45
C LYS A 178 -8.76 18.37 -16.10
N TYR A 179 -9.45 18.09 -15.00
CA TYR A 179 -8.98 18.43 -13.66
C TYR A 179 -7.62 17.79 -13.33
N TYR A 180 -7.47 16.49 -13.60
CA TYR A 180 -6.20 15.80 -13.36
C TYR A 180 -5.09 16.26 -14.30
N TRP A 181 -5.43 16.58 -15.55
CA TRP A 181 -4.51 17.19 -16.49
C TRP A 181 -3.99 18.52 -15.97
N GLU A 182 -4.87 19.41 -15.50
CA GLU A 182 -4.48 20.68 -14.90
C GLU A 182 -3.60 20.52 -13.66
N LYS A 183 -3.92 19.56 -12.78
CA LYS A 183 -3.09 19.26 -11.61
C LYS A 183 -1.72 18.68 -11.97
N LEU A 184 -1.65 17.84 -12.99
CA LEU A 184 -0.38 17.34 -13.52
C LEU A 184 0.47 18.50 -14.08
N LEU A 185 -0.15 19.39 -14.87
CA LEU A 185 0.50 20.60 -15.38
C LEU A 185 1.05 21.48 -14.25
N GLU A 186 0.27 21.66 -13.18
CA GLU A 186 0.64 22.44 -12.02
C GLU A 186 1.87 21.85 -11.30
N LYS A 187 1.87 20.52 -11.04
CA LYS A 187 3.00 19.82 -10.41
C LYS A 187 4.27 19.86 -11.28
N LEU A 188 4.12 19.71 -12.60
CA LEU A 188 5.25 19.80 -13.53
C LEU A 188 5.87 21.19 -13.60
N ARG A 189 5.05 22.26 -13.60
CA ARG A 189 5.57 23.64 -13.54
C ARG A 189 6.30 23.93 -12.23
N ARG A 190 5.88 23.32 -11.12
CA ARG A 190 6.62 23.40 -9.85
C ARG A 190 7.98 22.69 -9.96
N PHE A 191 8.01 21.50 -10.55
CA PHE A 191 9.25 20.77 -10.79
C PHE A 191 10.25 21.51 -11.69
N ASP A 192 9.79 22.18 -12.77
CA ASP A 192 10.62 23.08 -13.62
C ASP A 192 11.31 24.16 -12.80
N ARG A 193 10.56 24.83 -11.92
CA ARG A 193 11.05 25.96 -11.12
C ARG A 193 12.17 25.54 -10.15
N GLU A 194 12.18 24.28 -9.73
CA GLU A 194 13.09 23.74 -8.73
C GLU A 194 14.29 22.98 -9.35
N ASN A 195 14.20 22.47 -10.59
CA ASN A 195 15.22 21.63 -11.21
C ASN A 195 15.74 22.12 -12.57
N LYS A 196 17.07 22.30 -12.68
CA LYS A 196 17.77 22.79 -13.89
C LYS A 196 17.79 21.80 -15.07
N THR A 197 17.37 20.55 -14.89
CA THR A 197 17.38 19.48 -15.91
C THR A 197 16.12 19.46 -16.81
N TRP A 198 15.23 20.44 -16.67
CA TRP A 198 13.91 20.49 -17.30
C TRP A 198 13.91 20.61 -18.84
N ASN A 199 14.97 21.11 -19.45
CA ASN A 199 14.97 21.47 -20.87
C ASN A 199 14.65 20.29 -21.82
N GLU A 200 15.07 19.06 -21.49
CA GLU A 200 14.81 17.88 -22.34
C GLU A 200 13.38 17.34 -22.18
N MET A 201 12.81 17.42 -20.97
CA MET A 201 11.42 17.02 -20.72
C MET A 201 10.42 18.06 -21.24
N LYS A 202 10.82 19.33 -21.30
CA LYS A 202 9.98 20.45 -21.72
C LYS A 202 9.46 20.31 -23.15
N ASP A 203 10.28 19.83 -24.09
CA ASP A 203 9.87 19.68 -25.49
C ASP A 203 8.91 18.51 -25.69
N LEU A 204 9.19 17.35 -25.07
CA LEU A 204 8.26 16.22 -25.06
C LEU A 204 6.93 16.61 -24.42
N PHE A 205 7.00 17.38 -23.34
CA PHE A 205 5.85 17.88 -22.62
C PHE A 205 5.01 18.87 -23.45
N ASN A 206 5.64 19.84 -24.09
CA ASN A 206 4.95 20.82 -24.94
C ASN A 206 4.26 20.14 -26.12
N ASN A 207 4.90 19.13 -26.72
CA ASN A 207 4.30 18.36 -27.80
C ASN A 207 3.09 17.57 -27.33
N LEU A 208 3.19 16.90 -26.16
CA LEU A 208 2.05 16.19 -25.56
C LEU A 208 0.91 17.15 -25.19
N HIS A 209 1.23 18.30 -24.62
CA HIS A 209 0.26 19.32 -24.25
C HIS A 209 -0.52 19.83 -25.46
N ASN A 210 0.17 20.10 -26.57
CA ASN A 210 -0.51 20.53 -27.80
C ASN A 210 -1.39 19.42 -28.39
N ALA A 211 -0.91 18.18 -28.39
CA ALA A 211 -1.69 17.03 -28.86
C ALA A 211 -2.96 16.81 -28.01
N VAL A 212 -2.86 16.91 -26.68
CA VAL A 212 -4.01 16.78 -25.77
C VAL A 212 -4.97 17.95 -25.90
N LYS A 213 -4.47 19.18 -26.12
CA LYS A 213 -5.30 20.38 -26.35
C LYS A 213 -6.11 20.30 -27.64
N GLU A 214 -5.69 19.52 -28.63
CA GLU A 214 -6.46 19.31 -29.87
C GLU A 214 -7.58 18.25 -29.70
N ILE A 215 -7.51 17.44 -28.65
CA ILE A 215 -8.48 16.36 -28.38
C ILE A 215 -9.67 16.85 -27.52
N PHE A 216 -9.49 17.94 -26.76
CA PHE A 216 -10.49 18.51 -25.82
C PHE A 216 -10.88 19.94 -26.13
#